data_AF-A0A8S9J9A0-F1
#
_entry.id   AF-A0A8S9J9A0-F1
#
_cell.length_a   1.000
_cell.length_b   1.000
_cell.length_c   1.000
_cell.angle_alpha   90.00
_cell.angle_beta   90.00
_cell.angle_gamma   90.00
#
_symmetry.space_group_name_H-M   'P 1'
#
loop_
_entity.id
_entity.type
_entity.pdbx_description
1 polymer ?
#
loop_
_entity_poly.entity_id
_entity_poly.type
_entity_poly.pdbx_seq_one_letter_code
_entity_poly.pdbx_strand_id
1 'polypeptide(L)'
;MEGGDHLAHERNKAEFDVNEMKIVWAGSRHAFEVSNRMSRLVASDPVFDKSNRAVMTRKELFKNTLRKSAHAWKLINELRLSDEESVIFKYFMDQPGFLDLHWRMFVPAIKGQGTEEQKQKWLPLANKMQIIGCYAQTELGHGSNVQGLETTATFDPQTDQFILHSPTQTSSKWWPGGLGKVSTHAVVYARLITNGKDHGVHGFIVQLRNLDDHSPLPGITIGDIGVKFGNGAYNSMDNGFLMFDKFCIPRDQMLMRLSKVTREGKYVPSDVPRQLMYGTMVSVRQTIVSNASVAMARAACIATRYSAVRRQFGSQNGGIETQVIDYKTQQNRLFPLLASAYAFRFVGEWLKWLYTDVTQRLEASDFATLPEAHACTAGLKSMTTSATSVCFGLC
;
A
#
# COMPACT_ATOMS: atom_id res chain seq x y z
N MET A 1 32.40 -15.07 -18.66
CA MET A 1 31.54 -14.82 -19.83
C MET A 1 31.34 -13.33 -19.92
N GLU A 2 31.94 -12.73 -20.95
CA GLU A 2 31.95 -11.28 -21.18
C GLU A 2 30.53 -10.74 -21.39
N GLY A 3 30.29 -9.48 -20.99
CA GLY A 3 28.98 -8.82 -20.93
C GLY A 3 28.31 -8.51 -22.27
N GLY A 4 28.32 -9.44 -23.22
CA GLY A 4 27.64 -9.31 -24.50
C GLY A 4 26.11 -9.46 -24.38
N ASP A 5 25.37 -8.68 -25.16
CA ASP A 5 23.90 -8.73 -25.17
C ASP A 5 23.37 -9.89 -26.02
N HIS A 6 23.11 -11.03 -25.40
CA HIS A 6 22.60 -12.24 -26.07
C HIS A 6 21.20 -12.12 -26.66
N LEU A 7 20.47 -11.03 -26.37
CA LEU A 7 19.15 -10.75 -26.94
C LEU A 7 19.19 -9.65 -28.02
N ALA A 8 20.39 -9.19 -28.45
CA ALA A 8 20.53 -8.14 -29.46
C ALA A 8 19.80 -8.47 -30.78
N HIS A 9 19.85 -9.73 -31.22
CA HIS A 9 19.14 -10.18 -32.42
C HIS A 9 17.62 -9.99 -32.29
N GLU A 10 17.02 -10.35 -31.15
CA GLU A 10 15.58 -10.14 -30.91
C GLU A 10 15.22 -8.66 -30.79
N ARG A 11 16.09 -7.85 -30.18
CA ARG A 11 15.87 -6.40 -30.09
C ARG A 11 15.87 -5.72 -31.47
N ASN A 12 16.70 -6.19 -32.40
CA ASN A 12 16.76 -5.64 -33.76
C ASN A 12 15.55 -5.98 -34.63
N LYS A 13 14.70 -6.94 -34.21
CA LYS A 13 13.43 -7.24 -34.89
C LYS A 13 12.31 -6.27 -34.54
N ALA A 14 12.52 -5.34 -33.60
CA ALA A 14 11.49 -4.39 -33.20
C ALA A 14 11.09 -3.48 -34.38
N GLU A 15 9.79 -3.41 -34.66
CA GLU A 15 9.21 -2.58 -35.72
C GLU A 15 8.74 -1.20 -35.20
N PHE A 16 9.24 -0.78 -34.03
CA PHE A 16 8.95 0.50 -33.40
C PHE A 16 10.13 0.96 -32.53
N ASP A 17 10.21 2.26 -32.24
CA ASP A 17 11.23 2.79 -31.33
C ASP A 17 10.88 2.48 -29.87
N VAL A 18 11.71 1.63 -29.24
CA VAL A 18 11.57 1.25 -27.83
C VAL A 18 11.71 2.44 -26.88
N ASN A 19 12.42 3.50 -27.25
CA ASN A 19 12.59 4.68 -26.40
C ASN A 19 11.30 5.49 -26.31
N GLU A 20 10.58 5.65 -27.42
CA GLU A 20 9.25 6.27 -27.40
C GLU A 20 8.26 5.42 -26.61
N MET A 21 8.32 4.09 -26.75
CA MET A 21 7.46 3.19 -25.96
C MET A 21 7.73 3.25 -24.45
N LYS A 22 8.97 3.53 -24.02
CA LYS A 22 9.27 3.78 -22.60
C LYS A 22 8.54 5.01 -22.06
N ILE A 23 8.40 6.05 -22.88
CA ILE A 23 7.66 7.27 -22.50
C ILE A 23 6.17 6.98 -22.39
N VAL A 24 5.61 6.24 -23.36
CA VAL A 24 4.21 5.78 -23.31
C VAL A 24 3.93 4.98 -22.03
N TRP A 25 4.82 4.03 -21.68
CA TRP A 25 4.69 3.26 -20.45
C TRP A 25 4.81 4.14 -19.20
N ALA A 26 5.76 5.06 -19.17
CA ALA A 26 5.94 5.96 -18.03
C ALA A 26 4.77 6.97 -17.87
N GLY A 27 4.08 7.29 -18.96
CA GLY A 27 2.98 8.26 -19.02
C GLY A 27 3.43 9.69 -19.34
N SER A 28 4.70 10.03 -19.09
CA SER A 28 5.31 11.29 -19.53
C SER A 28 6.83 11.19 -19.54
N ARG A 29 7.50 12.14 -20.21
CA ARG A 29 8.97 12.24 -20.22
C ARG A 29 9.53 12.51 -18.81
N HIS A 30 8.91 13.42 -18.06
CA HIS A 30 9.24 13.69 -16.65
C HIS A 30 9.16 12.42 -15.80
N ALA A 31 8.04 11.69 -15.86
CA ALA A 31 7.86 10.46 -15.10
C ALA A 31 8.90 9.39 -15.46
N PHE A 32 9.26 9.28 -16.74
CA PHE A 32 10.32 8.38 -17.18
C PHE A 32 11.69 8.77 -16.61
N GLU A 33 12.06 10.04 -16.68
CA GLU A 33 13.36 10.53 -16.23
C GLU A 33 13.54 10.37 -14.71
N VAL A 34 12.53 10.76 -13.93
CA VAL A 34 12.52 10.57 -12.47
C VAL A 34 12.61 9.08 -12.12
N SER A 35 11.79 8.25 -12.75
CA SER A 35 11.77 6.80 -12.51
C SER A 35 13.10 6.13 -12.84
N ASN A 36 13.69 6.44 -14.00
CA ASN A 36 14.99 5.91 -14.41
C ASN A 36 16.10 6.36 -13.46
N ARG A 37 16.09 7.62 -13.01
CA ARG A 37 17.07 8.14 -12.03
C ARG A 37 16.96 7.41 -10.69
N MET A 38 15.75 7.29 -10.14
CA MET A 38 15.52 6.61 -8.86
C MET A 38 15.83 5.10 -8.95
N SER A 39 15.49 4.46 -10.06
CA SER A 39 15.81 3.05 -10.30
C SER A 39 17.32 2.80 -10.24
N ARG A 40 18.12 3.64 -10.92
CA ARG A 40 19.58 3.54 -10.92
C ARG A 40 20.16 3.81 -9.54
N LEU A 41 19.67 4.84 -8.85
CA LEU A 41 20.11 5.18 -7.49
C LEU A 41 19.95 4.00 -6.53
N VAL A 42 18.78 3.35 -6.55
CA VAL A 42 18.53 2.16 -5.72
C VAL A 42 19.38 0.97 -6.17
N ALA A 43 19.48 0.72 -7.47
CA ALA A 43 20.23 -0.43 -8.00
C ALA A 43 21.75 -0.33 -7.74
N SER A 44 22.31 0.88 -7.68
CA SER A 44 23.73 1.10 -7.42
C SER A 44 24.12 0.99 -5.95
N ASP A 45 23.16 1.03 -5.03
CA ASP A 45 23.41 1.00 -3.60
C ASP A 45 23.35 -0.45 -3.05
N PRO A 46 24.49 -1.01 -2.56
CA PRO A 46 24.54 -2.38 -2.05
C PRO A 46 23.59 -2.65 -0.89
N VAL A 47 23.19 -1.62 -0.11
CA VAL A 47 22.24 -1.78 0.99
C VAL A 47 20.89 -2.27 0.49
N PHE A 48 20.50 -1.94 -0.73
CA PHE A 48 19.20 -2.35 -1.29
C PHE A 48 19.22 -3.71 -1.99
N ASP A 49 20.36 -4.41 -2.04
CA ASP A 49 20.42 -5.76 -2.61
C ASP A 49 19.35 -6.67 -1.99
N LYS A 50 18.67 -7.40 -2.88
CA LYS A 50 17.54 -8.28 -2.55
C LYS A 50 17.66 -9.64 -3.23
N SER A 51 18.80 -9.94 -3.85
CA SER A 51 19.09 -11.24 -4.47
C SER A 51 19.12 -12.38 -3.46
N ASN A 52 19.61 -12.12 -2.25
CA ASN A 52 19.71 -13.08 -1.14
C ASN A 52 18.47 -13.11 -0.23
N ARG A 53 17.38 -12.43 -0.58
CA ARG A 53 16.19 -12.30 0.29
C ARG A 53 15.58 -13.65 0.69
N ALA A 54 15.57 -14.62 -0.23
CA ALA A 54 14.92 -15.91 -0.04
C ALA A 54 15.66 -16.84 0.94
N VAL A 55 16.95 -16.58 1.20
CA VAL A 55 17.78 -17.42 2.09
C VAL A 55 17.91 -16.85 3.50
N MET A 56 17.34 -15.68 3.78
CA MET A 56 17.32 -15.08 5.11
C MET A 56 16.23 -15.72 5.98
N THR A 57 16.54 -15.97 7.25
CA THR A 57 15.51 -16.31 8.25
C THR A 57 14.56 -15.13 8.46
N ARG A 58 13.39 -15.39 9.06
CA ARG A 58 12.39 -14.33 9.32
C ARG A 58 12.96 -13.16 10.13
N LYS A 59 13.77 -13.44 11.16
CA LYS A 59 14.40 -12.41 12.01
C LYS A 59 15.41 -11.57 11.23
N GLU A 60 16.26 -12.21 10.44
CA GLU A 60 17.26 -11.54 9.60
C GLU A 60 16.60 -10.68 8.53
N LEU A 61 15.58 -11.22 7.84
CA LEU A 61 14.81 -10.50 6.84
C LEU A 61 14.16 -9.24 7.44
N PHE A 62 13.54 -9.38 8.61
CA PHE A 62 12.90 -8.24 9.28
C PHE A 62 13.94 -7.19 9.70
N LYS A 63 15.05 -7.60 10.33
CA LYS A 63 16.15 -6.70 10.70
C LYS A 63 16.75 -6.00 9.47
N ASN A 64 16.93 -6.71 8.36
CA ASN A 64 17.39 -6.15 7.10
C ASN A 64 16.38 -5.13 6.53
N THR A 65 15.09 -5.37 6.71
CA THR A 65 14.03 -4.41 6.32
C THR A 65 14.11 -3.12 7.13
N LEU A 66 14.31 -3.22 8.46
CA LEU A 66 14.54 -2.04 9.31
C LEU A 66 15.78 -1.25 8.87
N ARG A 67 16.89 -1.95 8.59
CA ARG A 67 18.13 -1.34 8.08
C ARG A 67 17.88 -0.59 6.77
N LYS A 68 17.22 -1.22 5.80
CA LYS A 68 16.89 -0.59 4.50
C LYS A 68 15.97 0.62 4.67
N SER A 69 14.96 0.54 5.53
CA SER A 69 14.04 1.64 5.79
C SER A 69 14.74 2.84 6.43
N ALA A 70 15.63 2.61 7.40
CA ALA A 70 16.43 3.67 8.03
C ALA A 70 17.40 4.32 7.03
N HIS A 71 18.07 3.50 6.22
CA HIS A 71 18.98 3.97 5.16
C HIS A 71 18.23 4.77 4.09
N ALA A 72 17.06 4.30 3.67
CA ALA A 72 16.19 5.02 2.74
C ALA A 72 15.79 6.39 3.27
N TRP A 73 15.38 6.48 4.54
CA TRP A 73 15.05 7.76 5.17
C TRP A 73 16.24 8.71 5.23
N LYS A 74 17.43 8.19 5.54
CA LYS A 74 18.68 8.97 5.52
C LYS A 74 18.94 9.55 4.12
N LEU A 75 18.91 8.71 3.08
CA LEU A 75 19.15 9.12 1.70
C LEU A 75 18.11 10.13 1.19
N ILE A 76 16.83 9.93 1.50
CA ILE A 76 15.77 10.88 1.15
C ILE A 76 16.10 12.29 1.66
N ASN A 77 16.55 12.40 2.91
CA ASN A 77 16.91 13.69 3.51
C ASN A 77 18.23 14.25 2.97
N GLU A 78 19.28 13.44 2.89
CA GLU A 78 20.60 13.90 2.43
C GLU A 78 20.59 14.35 0.98
N LEU A 79 19.88 13.62 0.12
CA LEU A 79 19.72 13.94 -1.30
C LEU A 79 18.57 14.93 -1.56
N ARG A 80 17.84 15.34 -0.52
CA ARG A 80 16.69 16.26 -0.60
C ARG A 80 15.68 15.82 -1.65
N LEU A 81 15.37 14.53 -1.67
CA LEU A 81 14.41 13.97 -2.63
C LEU A 81 13.04 14.61 -2.39
N SER A 82 12.38 15.03 -3.46
CA SER A 82 10.99 15.47 -3.43
C SER A 82 10.05 14.34 -2.98
N ASP A 83 8.80 14.66 -2.68
CA ASP A 83 7.77 13.66 -2.33
C ASP A 83 7.57 12.63 -3.46
N GLU A 84 7.54 13.09 -4.72
CA GLU A 84 7.43 12.23 -5.90
C GLU A 84 8.61 11.27 -5.99
N GLU A 85 9.83 11.79 -5.91
CA GLU A 85 11.06 10.99 -5.95
C GLU A 85 11.13 10.01 -4.80
N SER A 86 10.74 10.41 -3.59
CA SER A 86 10.72 9.57 -2.40
C SER A 86 9.75 8.39 -2.54
N VAL A 87 8.58 8.61 -3.16
CA VAL A 87 7.62 7.53 -3.45
C VAL A 87 8.19 6.54 -4.46
N ILE A 88 8.82 7.04 -5.53
CA ILE A 88 9.39 6.21 -6.60
C ILE A 88 10.65 5.48 -6.10
N PHE A 89 11.47 6.13 -5.28
CA PHE A 89 12.63 5.52 -4.63
C PHE A 89 12.23 4.33 -3.78
N LYS A 90 11.25 4.51 -2.88
CA LYS A 90 10.70 3.41 -2.05
C LYS A 90 10.08 2.30 -2.91
N TYR A 91 9.47 2.65 -4.04
CA TYR A 91 8.95 1.66 -4.98
C TYR A 91 10.07 0.74 -5.52
N PHE A 92 11.23 1.29 -5.90
CA PHE A 92 12.35 0.48 -6.41
C PHE A 92 13.09 -0.32 -5.33
N MET A 93 13.00 0.05 -4.05
CA MET A 93 13.48 -0.80 -2.95
C MET A 93 12.79 -2.18 -2.95
N ASP A 94 11.55 -2.25 -3.48
CA ASP A 94 10.83 -3.49 -3.78
C ASP A 94 10.78 -4.48 -2.59
N GLN A 95 10.58 -3.95 -1.38
CA GLN A 95 10.55 -4.71 -0.13
C GLN A 95 9.44 -4.18 0.77
N PRO A 96 8.35 -4.95 1.00
CA PRO A 96 7.26 -4.52 1.86
C PRO A 96 7.77 -4.20 3.27
N GLY A 97 7.41 -3.03 3.81
CA GLY A 97 7.82 -2.60 5.15
C GLY A 97 6.92 -1.53 5.76
N PHE A 98 7.08 -1.27 7.05
CA PHE A 98 6.20 -0.38 7.83
C PHE A 98 6.03 1.04 7.23
N LEU A 99 7.03 1.54 6.49
CA LEU A 99 6.95 2.83 5.79
C LEU A 99 5.78 2.88 4.80
N ASP A 100 5.42 1.74 4.19
CA ASP A 100 4.31 1.68 3.24
C ASP A 100 3.00 2.10 3.90
N LEU A 101 2.70 1.54 5.08
CA LEU A 101 1.45 1.84 5.80
C LEU A 101 1.49 3.21 6.45
N HIS A 102 2.65 3.64 6.93
CA HIS A 102 2.81 4.99 7.50
C HIS A 102 2.44 6.07 6.46
N TRP A 103 3.03 6.00 5.27
CA TRP A 103 2.83 7.02 4.25
C TRP A 103 1.56 6.84 3.43
N ARG A 104 1.11 5.61 3.17
CA ARG A 104 -0.06 5.34 2.32
C ARG A 104 -1.39 5.29 3.06
N MET A 105 -1.38 5.07 4.38
CA MET A 105 -2.61 4.90 5.15
C MET A 105 -2.67 5.80 6.39
N PHE A 106 -1.66 5.77 7.27
CA PHE A 106 -1.70 6.54 8.52
C PHE A 106 -1.74 8.06 8.27
N VAL A 107 -0.80 8.59 7.49
CA VAL A 107 -0.76 10.03 7.14
C VAL A 107 -2.03 10.45 6.37
N PRO A 108 -2.48 9.74 5.31
CA PRO A 108 -3.72 10.07 4.62
C PRO A 108 -4.97 9.99 5.49
N ALA A 109 -5.06 9.05 6.45
CA ALA A 109 -6.19 8.96 7.36
C ALA A 109 -6.31 10.23 8.22
N ILE A 110 -5.19 10.73 8.76
CA ILE A 110 -5.15 11.99 9.53
C ILE A 110 -5.50 13.18 8.62
N LYS A 111 -4.93 13.27 7.41
CA LYS A 111 -5.26 14.34 6.44
C LYS A 111 -6.73 14.35 6.06
N GLY A 112 -7.32 13.17 5.86
CA GLY A 112 -8.69 13.00 5.39
C GLY A 112 -9.74 13.17 6.48
N GLN A 113 -9.46 12.72 7.71
CA GLN A 113 -10.46 12.59 8.79
C GLN A 113 -10.16 13.47 10.02
N GLY A 114 -8.96 14.03 10.14
CA GLY A 114 -8.60 14.94 11.23
C GLY A 114 -9.11 16.36 11.01
N THR A 115 -9.40 17.08 12.09
CA THR A 115 -9.60 18.54 12.05
C THR A 115 -8.30 19.27 11.71
N GLU A 116 -8.35 20.57 11.42
CA GLU A 116 -7.13 21.33 11.13
C GLU A 116 -6.16 21.37 12.33
N GLU A 117 -6.68 21.46 13.55
CA GLU A 117 -5.88 21.40 14.79
C GLU A 117 -5.20 20.03 14.94
N GLN A 118 -5.93 18.94 14.65
CA GLN A 118 -5.37 17.59 14.66
C GLN A 118 -4.29 17.42 13.59
N LYS A 119 -4.50 17.97 12.39
CA LYS A 119 -3.49 17.94 11.32
C LYS A 119 -2.23 18.69 11.74
N GLN A 120 -2.38 19.89 12.30
CA GLN A 120 -1.26 20.70 12.79
C GLN A 120 -0.48 20.02 13.92
N LYS A 121 -1.15 19.24 14.77
CA LYS A 121 -0.51 18.45 15.83
C LYS A 121 0.20 17.20 15.28
N TRP A 122 -0.50 16.35 14.55
CA TRP A 122 -0.04 14.99 14.26
C TRP A 122 0.76 14.85 12.96
N LEU A 123 0.44 15.62 11.92
CA LEU A 123 1.14 15.50 10.64
C LEU A 123 2.61 15.92 10.72
N PRO A 124 3.00 16.99 11.44
CA PRO A 124 4.43 17.31 11.58
C PRO A 124 5.21 16.20 12.27
N LEU A 125 4.65 15.55 13.28
CA LEU A 125 5.27 14.42 13.98
C LEU A 125 5.46 13.23 13.04
N ALA A 126 4.41 12.87 12.29
CA ALA A 126 4.43 11.79 11.32
C ALA A 126 5.41 12.08 10.16
N ASN A 127 5.31 13.27 9.56
CA ASN A 127 6.13 13.66 8.42
C ASN A 127 7.63 13.73 8.76
N LYS A 128 7.98 14.03 10.01
CA LYS A 128 9.36 14.05 10.51
C LYS A 128 9.80 12.69 11.07
N MET A 129 8.97 11.65 10.96
CA MET A 129 9.21 10.32 11.52
C MET A 129 9.47 10.33 13.04
N GLN A 130 8.98 11.36 13.76
CA GLN A 130 9.01 11.41 15.23
C GLN A 130 8.01 10.42 15.84
N ILE A 131 6.97 10.08 15.07
CA ILE A 131 6.10 8.94 15.35
C ILE A 131 6.01 8.07 14.10
N ILE A 132 5.93 6.76 14.32
CA ILE A 132 5.64 5.78 13.27
C ILE A 132 4.25 5.24 13.50
N GLY A 133 3.45 5.21 12.44
CA GLY A 133 2.03 4.96 12.50
C GLY A 133 1.55 3.88 11.53
N CYS A 134 0.57 3.07 11.94
CA CYS A 134 -0.13 2.12 11.08
C CYS A 134 -1.65 2.36 11.04
N TYR A 135 -2.35 1.61 10.19
CA TYR A 135 -3.80 1.67 10.00
C TYR A 135 -4.48 0.41 10.54
N ALA A 136 -5.06 0.52 11.75
CA ALA A 136 -5.61 -0.60 12.50
C ALA A 136 -7.14 -0.67 12.38
N GLN A 137 -7.61 -1.20 11.24
CA GLN A 137 -9.04 -1.36 10.96
C GLN A 137 -9.50 -2.80 11.11
N THR A 138 -8.97 -3.70 10.27
CA THR A 138 -9.35 -5.12 10.22
C THR A 138 -9.15 -5.80 11.57
N GLU A 139 -10.12 -6.63 11.91
CA GLU A 139 -10.15 -7.51 13.07
C GLU A 139 -10.09 -8.97 12.64
N LEU A 140 -9.83 -9.86 13.59
CA LEU A 140 -9.82 -11.30 13.38
C LEU A 140 -11.18 -11.77 12.82
N GLY A 141 -12.29 -11.26 13.35
CA GLY A 141 -13.66 -11.61 12.89
C GLY A 141 -14.13 -10.80 11.68
N HIS A 142 -13.53 -9.64 11.39
CA HIS A 142 -14.11 -8.65 10.47
C HIS A 142 -13.05 -7.94 9.61
N GLY A 143 -13.10 -8.15 8.30
CA GLY A 143 -12.29 -7.43 7.31
C GLY A 143 -13.12 -6.68 6.28
N SER A 144 -13.80 -7.42 5.39
CA SER A 144 -14.65 -6.82 4.36
C SER A 144 -15.85 -6.07 4.94
N ASN A 145 -16.49 -6.63 5.97
CA ASN A 145 -17.61 -5.98 6.65
C ASN A 145 -17.13 -5.06 7.78
N VAL A 146 -16.65 -3.86 7.42
CA VAL A 146 -16.17 -2.86 8.39
C VAL A 146 -17.27 -2.43 9.36
N GLN A 147 -18.54 -2.44 8.96
CA GLN A 147 -19.64 -2.08 9.87
C GLN A 147 -19.83 -3.09 11.01
N GLY A 148 -19.26 -4.30 10.88
CA GLY A 148 -19.29 -5.36 11.89
C GLY A 148 -18.15 -5.31 12.91
N LEU A 149 -17.22 -4.35 12.83
CA LEU A 149 -16.12 -4.25 13.80
C LEU A 149 -16.65 -4.25 15.25
N GLU A 150 -15.93 -4.95 16.12
CA GLU A 150 -16.29 -5.25 17.51
C GLU A 150 -15.50 -4.39 18.51
N THR A 151 -14.29 -3.91 18.17
CA THR A 151 -13.53 -2.99 19.05
C THR A 151 -14.40 -1.79 19.38
N THR A 152 -14.49 -1.42 20.66
CA THR A 152 -15.29 -0.28 21.12
C THR A 152 -14.39 0.88 21.56
N ALA A 153 -14.92 2.09 21.44
CA ALA A 153 -14.36 3.32 21.99
C ALA A 153 -15.48 4.07 22.71
N THR A 154 -15.58 3.86 24.03
CA THR A 154 -16.63 4.42 24.87
C THR A 154 -16.17 5.74 25.48
N PHE A 155 -16.91 6.81 25.25
CA PHE A 155 -16.61 8.12 25.83
C PHE A 155 -16.96 8.17 27.33
N ASP A 156 -16.02 8.64 28.14
CA ASP A 156 -16.20 8.96 29.55
C ASP A 156 -16.15 10.49 29.77
N PRO A 157 -17.31 11.13 30.03
CA PRO A 157 -17.38 12.56 30.29
C PRO A 157 -16.66 13.01 31.57
N GLN A 158 -16.45 12.11 32.55
CA GLN A 158 -15.83 12.48 33.82
C GLN A 158 -14.33 12.75 33.66
N THR A 159 -13.68 12.00 32.77
CA THR A 159 -12.24 12.08 32.52
C THR A 159 -11.88 12.78 31.22
N ASP A 160 -12.87 13.14 30.38
CA ASP A 160 -12.70 13.65 29.01
C ASP A 160 -11.86 12.72 28.13
N GLN A 161 -12.13 11.41 28.22
CA GLN A 161 -11.38 10.35 27.56
C GLN A 161 -12.28 9.36 26.80
N PHE A 162 -11.71 8.66 25.82
CA PHE A 162 -12.27 7.45 25.24
C PHE A 162 -11.59 6.23 25.85
N ILE A 163 -12.40 5.25 26.25
CA ILE A 163 -11.95 3.94 26.74
C ILE A 163 -12.05 2.96 25.57
N LEU A 164 -10.90 2.55 25.04
CA LEU A 164 -10.81 1.54 24.00
C LEU A 164 -10.78 0.14 24.61
N HIS A 165 -11.58 -0.77 24.05
CA HIS A 165 -11.60 -2.15 24.51
C HIS A 165 -11.80 -3.14 23.37
N SER A 166 -11.18 -4.30 23.50
CA SER A 166 -11.38 -5.48 22.66
C SER A 166 -12.26 -6.48 23.42
N PRO A 167 -13.61 -6.48 23.22
CA PRO A 167 -14.53 -7.25 24.05
C PRO A 167 -14.35 -8.78 23.95
N THR A 168 -13.82 -9.24 22.83
CA THR A 168 -13.67 -10.66 22.48
C THR A 168 -12.31 -10.89 21.82
N GLN A 169 -11.88 -12.14 21.69
CA GLN A 169 -10.70 -12.46 20.87
C GLN A 169 -10.92 -12.10 19.39
N THR A 170 -12.13 -12.22 18.87
CA THR A 170 -12.46 -11.88 17.47
C THR A 170 -12.39 -10.39 17.18
N SER A 171 -12.54 -9.54 18.22
CA SER A 171 -12.33 -8.09 18.14
C SER A 171 -10.86 -7.66 18.09
N SER A 172 -9.90 -8.59 18.25
CA SER A 172 -8.49 -8.29 18.11
C SER A 172 -8.22 -7.74 16.71
N LYS A 173 -7.57 -6.59 16.62
CA LYS A 173 -7.07 -6.09 15.33
C LYS A 173 -6.13 -7.13 14.75
N TRP A 174 -6.23 -7.38 13.45
CA TRP A 174 -5.48 -8.43 12.78
C TRP A 174 -5.22 -8.06 11.33
N TRP A 175 -3.97 -8.23 10.85
CA TRP A 175 -3.40 -7.81 9.56
C TRP A 175 -2.68 -6.46 9.43
N PRO A 176 -2.89 -5.40 10.25
CA PRO A 176 -2.25 -4.11 10.02
C PRO A 176 -0.73 -4.22 9.82
N GLY A 177 -0.23 -3.79 8.66
CA GLY A 177 1.21 -3.78 8.36
C GLY A 177 1.92 -2.71 9.20
N GLY A 178 3.11 -3.03 9.70
CA GLY A 178 3.85 -2.13 10.59
C GLY A 178 3.40 -2.18 12.05
N LEU A 179 2.31 -2.89 12.38
CA LEU A 179 1.77 -2.93 13.74
C LEU A 179 2.59 -3.83 14.66
N GLY A 180 3.01 -4.99 14.15
CA GLY A 180 3.46 -6.08 15.01
C GLY A 180 4.68 -5.71 15.86
N LYS A 181 5.58 -4.88 15.32
CA LYS A 181 6.85 -4.54 15.95
C LYS A 181 7.29 -3.08 15.78
N VAL A 182 6.87 -2.34 14.75
CA VAL A 182 7.46 -1.01 14.47
C VAL A 182 6.61 0.18 14.91
N SER A 183 5.30 0.15 14.69
CA SER A 183 4.49 1.36 14.88
C SER A 183 4.37 1.73 16.35
N THR A 184 4.67 2.99 16.64
CA THR A 184 4.50 3.63 17.95
C THR A 184 3.08 4.13 18.17
N HIS A 185 2.37 4.43 17.09
CA HIS A 185 1.01 4.93 17.07
C HIS A 185 0.19 4.18 16.02
N ALA A 186 -1.14 4.28 16.08
CA ALA A 186 -2.02 3.83 15.03
C ALA A 186 -3.25 4.73 14.91
N VAL A 187 -3.85 4.77 13.72
CA VAL A 187 -5.26 5.11 13.59
C VAL A 187 -6.06 3.81 13.75
N VAL A 188 -6.78 3.70 14.86
CA VAL A 188 -7.60 2.54 15.23
C VAL A 188 -9.04 2.83 14.89
N TYR A 189 -9.71 1.90 14.21
CA TYR A 189 -11.13 2.01 13.92
C TYR A 189 -11.95 1.20 14.92
N ALA A 190 -12.89 1.85 15.59
CA ALA A 190 -13.71 1.23 16.65
C ALA A 190 -15.15 1.77 16.60
N ARG A 191 -16.08 1.05 17.22
CA ARG A 191 -17.45 1.49 17.44
C ARG A 191 -17.46 2.63 18.44
N LEU A 192 -17.88 3.81 18.01
CA LEU A 192 -18.01 4.98 18.88
C LEU A 192 -19.24 4.83 19.76
N ILE A 193 -19.04 4.77 21.08
CA ILE A 193 -20.11 4.69 22.07
C ILE A 193 -20.11 5.96 22.91
N THR A 194 -21.21 6.69 22.94
CA THR A 194 -21.37 7.87 23.82
C THR A 194 -22.83 8.02 24.23
N ASN A 195 -23.08 8.44 25.47
CA ASN A 195 -24.42 8.48 26.07
C ASN A 195 -25.21 7.17 25.89
N GLY A 196 -24.53 6.03 26.04
CA GLY A 196 -25.11 4.69 25.91
C GLY A 196 -25.53 4.30 24.47
N LYS A 197 -25.23 5.13 23.47
CA LYS A 197 -25.59 4.89 22.07
C LYS A 197 -24.36 4.59 21.23
N ASP A 198 -24.51 3.62 20.35
CA ASP A 198 -23.53 3.28 19.31
C ASP A 198 -23.75 4.15 18.06
N HIS A 199 -22.70 4.83 17.62
CA HIS A 199 -22.69 5.73 16.47
C HIS A 199 -21.94 5.16 15.26
N GLY A 200 -21.57 3.89 15.29
CA GLY A 200 -20.83 3.21 14.23
C GLY A 200 -19.33 3.48 14.27
N VAL A 201 -18.65 3.08 13.20
CA VAL A 201 -17.18 3.03 13.16
C VAL A 201 -16.55 4.40 12.95
N HIS A 202 -15.62 4.75 13.84
CA HIS A 202 -14.85 5.99 13.79
C HIS A 202 -13.35 5.71 13.99
N GLY A 203 -12.50 6.64 13.55
CA GLY A 203 -11.04 6.55 13.67
C GLY A 203 -10.53 7.29 14.91
N PHE A 204 -9.58 6.68 15.61
CA PHE A 204 -8.95 7.20 16.82
C PHE A 204 -7.43 7.08 16.71
N ILE A 205 -6.70 8.15 17.00
CA ILE A 205 -5.24 8.09 17.12
C ILE A 205 -4.93 7.47 18.48
N VAL A 206 -4.09 6.44 18.50
CA VAL A 206 -3.73 5.71 19.73
C VAL A 206 -2.23 5.53 19.77
N GLN A 207 -1.59 5.93 20.87
CA GLN A 207 -0.20 5.57 21.14
C GLN A 207 -0.17 4.11 21.60
N LEU A 208 0.67 3.30 20.95
CA LEU A 208 0.79 1.87 21.19
C LEU A 208 2.03 1.53 22.03
N ARG A 209 3.09 2.31 21.86
CA ARG A 209 4.41 2.06 22.45
C ARG A 209 5.00 3.33 23.05
N ASN A 210 5.79 3.16 24.10
CA ASN A 210 6.62 4.21 24.65
C ASN A 210 7.65 4.67 23.59
N LEU A 211 7.90 5.97 23.48
CA LEU A 211 8.79 6.53 22.46
C LEU A 211 10.28 6.44 22.82
N ASP A 212 10.61 6.19 24.08
CA ASP A 212 11.98 6.09 24.59
C ASP A 212 12.51 4.64 24.49
N ASP A 213 11.74 3.67 24.98
CA ASP A 213 12.17 2.26 25.09
C ASP A 213 11.40 1.27 24.19
N HIS A 214 10.39 1.77 23.46
CA HIS A 214 9.54 1.01 22.53
C HIS A 214 8.68 -0.10 23.17
N SER A 215 8.61 -0.14 24.51
CA SER A 215 7.74 -1.06 25.24
C SER A 215 6.26 -0.78 24.93
N PRO A 216 5.40 -1.82 24.83
CA PRO A 216 3.95 -1.61 24.74
C PRO A 216 3.43 -0.83 25.95
N LEU A 217 2.51 0.11 25.73
CA LEU A 217 1.89 0.83 26.85
C LEU A 217 0.98 -0.11 27.68
N PRO A 218 0.78 0.16 28.99
CA PRO A 218 -0.12 -0.64 29.83
C PRO A 218 -1.52 -0.76 29.22
N GLY A 219 -2.13 -1.94 29.30
CA GLY A 219 -3.44 -2.22 28.69
C GLY A 219 -3.39 -2.53 27.19
N ILE A 220 -2.20 -2.61 26.58
CA ILE A 220 -2.01 -2.97 25.16
C ILE A 220 -1.33 -4.32 25.03
N THR A 221 -1.98 -5.24 24.28
CA THR A 221 -1.38 -6.49 23.84
C THR A 221 -1.12 -6.42 22.35
N ILE A 222 0.13 -6.56 21.91
CA ILE A 222 0.55 -6.33 20.52
C ILE A 222 1.64 -7.31 20.06
N GLY A 223 1.54 -7.80 18.82
CA GLY A 223 2.51 -8.77 18.27
C GLY A 223 2.40 -8.99 16.77
N ASP A 224 3.30 -9.80 16.20
CA ASP A 224 3.27 -10.22 14.78
C ASP A 224 2.34 -11.43 14.61
N ILE A 225 1.59 -11.49 13.50
CA ILE A 225 0.62 -12.58 13.23
C ILE A 225 1.26 -13.85 12.65
N GLY A 226 2.55 -13.82 12.34
CA GLY A 226 3.32 -14.98 11.90
C GLY A 226 3.80 -14.95 10.45
N VAL A 227 4.23 -16.13 9.99
CA VAL A 227 4.75 -16.37 8.63
C VAL A 227 3.62 -16.34 7.62
N LYS A 228 3.90 -15.73 6.47
CA LYS A 228 2.99 -15.52 5.35
C LYS A 228 3.51 -16.23 4.11
N PHE A 229 2.67 -16.34 3.09
CA PHE A 229 2.97 -17.02 1.84
C PHE A 229 4.21 -16.46 1.12
N GLY A 230 5.07 -17.37 0.63
CA GLY A 230 6.24 -17.08 -0.21
C GLY A 230 7.54 -16.78 0.56
N ASN A 231 8.68 -17.21 0.01
CA ASN A 231 10.00 -16.89 0.55
C ASN A 231 10.32 -15.40 0.36
N GLY A 232 10.69 -14.71 1.44
CA GLY A 232 10.79 -13.25 1.41
C GLY A 232 9.41 -12.61 1.36
N ALA A 233 8.95 -12.19 0.18
CA ALA A 233 7.62 -11.61 -0.06
C ALA A 233 7.15 -10.65 1.06
N TYR A 234 5.95 -10.85 1.60
CA TYR A 234 5.41 -10.05 2.71
C TYR A 234 5.99 -10.42 4.08
N ASN A 235 6.86 -11.43 4.20
CA ASN A 235 7.52 -11.76 5.46
C ASN A 235 8.51 -10.68 5.94
N SER A 236 8.87 -9.71 5.10
CA SER A 236 9.58 -8.50 5.55
C SER A 236 8.70 -7.52 6.33
N MET A 237 7.37 -7.61 6.16
CA MET A 237 6.39 -6.81 6.88
C MET A 237 5.99 -7.47 8.21
N ASP A 238 5.95 -6.67 9.26
CA ASP A 238 5.41 -7.03 10.57
C ASP A 238 3.89 -6.79 10.64
N ASN A 239 3.12 -7.56 9.85
CA ASN A 239 1.67 -7.59 10.01
C ASN A 239 1.34 -8.03 11.43
N GLY A 240 0.55 -7.22 12.14
CA GLY A 240 0.36 -7.39 13.57
C GLY A 240 -1.06 -7.72 14.00
N PHE A 241 -1.16 -8.08 15.27
CA PHE A 241 -2.39 -8.07 16.03
C PHE A 241 -2.32 -7.05 17.17
N LEU A 242 -3.48 -6.56 17.62
CA LEU A 242 -3.59 -5.59 18.70
C LEU A 242 -4.91 -5.76 19.47
N MET A 243 -4.81 -5.83 20.80
CA MET A 243 -5.95 -5.83 21.71
C MET A 243 -5.81 -4.75 22.78
N PHE A 244 -6.95 -4.21 23.22
CA PHE A 244 -7.04 -3.20 24.27
C PHE A 244 -7.78 -3.74 25.49
N ASP A 245 -7.16 -3.61 26.66
CA ASP A 245 -7.81 -3.79 27.95
C ASP A 245 -8.10 -2.42 28.57
N LYS A 246 -9.32 -1.91 28.28
CA LYS A 246 -9.84 -0.63 28.77
C LYS A 246 -8.82 0.52 28.69
N PHE A 247 -8.18 0.65 27.53
CA PHE A 247 -7.11 1.61 27.30
C PHE A 247 -7.67 3.02 27.08
N CYS A 248 -7.27 3.98 27.90
CA CYS A 248 -7.78 5.35 27.82
C CYS A 248 -6.96 6.24 26.88
N ILE A 249 -7.63 7.02 26.04
CA ILE A 249 -7.04 8.11 25.26
C ILE A 249 -7.81 9.42 25.47
N PRO A 250 -7.17 10.59 25.38
CA PRO A 250 -7.86 11.88 25.39
C PRO A 250 -8.96 11.99 24.32
N ARG A 251 -10.05 12.72 24.62
CA ARG A 251 -11.15 12.95 23.67
C ARG A 251 -10.68 13.54 22.34
N ASP A 252 -9.70 14.44 22.34
CA ASP A 252 -9.16 15.10 21.15
C ASP A 252 -8.37 14.15 20.22
N GLN A 253 -8.19 12.87 20.58
CA GLN A 253 -7.56 11.86 19.72
C GLN A 253 -8.55 11.11 18.81
N MET A 254 -9.87 11.29 18.96
CA MET A 254 -10.84 10.87 17.95
C MET A 254 -10.73 11.77 16.70
N LEU A 255 -10.65 11.22 15.49
CA LEU A 255 -10.59 12.01 14.24
C LEU A 255 -11.95 12.70 13.97
N MET A 256 -11.99 14.02 14.12
CA MET A 256 -13.25 14.77 14.28
C MET A 256 -13.66 15.66 13.11
N ARG A 257 -13.11 15.46 11.90
CA ARG A 257 -13.48 16.28 10.73
C ARG A 257 -14.93 16.13 10.33
N LEU A 258 -15.46 14.90 10.38
CA LEU A 258 -16.78 14.52 9.85
C LEU A 258 -17.86 14.37 10.93
N SER A 259 -17.42 14.21 12.18
CA SER A 259 -18.26 14.03 13.34
C SER A 259 -17.46 14.41 14.58
N LYS A 260 -18.13 14.99 15.56
CA LYS A 260 -17.53 15.50 16.80
C LYS A 260 -18.21 14.85 17.99
N VAL A 261 -17.46 14.71 19.08
CA VAL A 261 -17.99 14.43 20.40
C VAL A 261 -17.63 15.61 21.29
N THR A 262 -18.66 16.29 21.81
CA THR A 262 -18.45 17.42 22.73
C THR A 262 -17.98 16.90 24.09
N ARG A 263 -17.53 17.81 24.97
CA ARG A 263 -17.08 17.45 26.32
C ARG A 263 -18.21 16.81 27.15
N GLU A 264 -19.45 17.18 26.86
CA GLU A 264 -20.66 16.64 27.49
C GLU A 264 -21.09 15.28 26.90
N GLY A 265 -20.33 14.73 25.95
CA GLY A 265 -20.64 13.45 25.31
C GLY A 265 -21.68 13.54 24.19
N LYS A 266 -21.99 14.74 23.69
CA LYS A 266 -22.93 14.87 22.57
C LYS A 266 -22.24 14.54 21.25
N TYR A 267 -22.78 13.55 20.53
CA TYR A 267 -22.40 13.30 19.14
C TYR A 267 -23.00 14.36 18.21
N VAL A 268 -22.15 15.02 17.43
CA VAL A 268 -22.54 16.08 16.50
C VAL A 268 -21.90 15.80 15.13
N PRO A 269 -22.68 15.44 14.08
CA PRO A 269 -22.17 15.43 12.72
C PRO A 269 -21.63 16.80 12.33
N SER A 270 -20.52 16.85 11.59
CA SER A 270 -20.05 18.12 11.03
C SER A 270 -20.90 18.56 9.84
N ASP A 271 -20.70 19.79 9.40
CA ASP A 271 -21.13 20.36 8.12
C ASP A 271 -20.37 19.78 6.91
N VAL A 272 -19.20 19.18 7.12
CA VAL A 272 -18.42 18.53 6.06
C VAL A 272 -19.15 17.30 5.48
N PRO A 273 -19.39 17.22 4.16
CA PRO A 273 -20.03 16.08 3.53
C PRO A 273 -19.27 14.76 3.75
N ARG A 274 -19.97 13.72 4.23
CA ARG A 274 -19.37 12.38 4.46
C ARG A 274 -18.87 11.73 3.18
N GLN A 275 -19.45 12.11 2.04
CA GLN A 275 -19.08 11.66 0.69
C GLN A 275 -17.61 11.93 0.38
N LEU A 276 -16.99 12.94 1.01
CA LEU A 276 -15.56 13.26 0.84
C LEU A 276 -14.63 12.10 1.26
N MET A 277 -15.10 11.19 2.12
CA MET A 277 -14.34 9.97 2.48
C MET A 277 -14.11 9.03 1.31
N TYR A 278 -15.03 9.01 0.35
CA TYR A 278 -14.91 8.15 -0.82
C TYR A 278 -13.71 8.52 -1.69
N GLY A 279 -13.28 9.80 -1.68
CA GLY A 279 -12.09 10.24 -2.40
C GLY A 279 -10.83 9.46 -2.01
N THR A 280 -10.63 9.17 -0.72
CA THR A 280 -9.49 8.37 -0.25
C THR A 280 -9.56 6.94 -0.79
N MET A 281 -10.74 6.32 -0.78
CA MET A 281 -10.93 4.96 -1.29
C MET A 281 -10.73 4.88 -2.81
N VAL A 282 -11.23 5.87 -3.57
CA VAL A 282 -11.02 5.98 -5.02
C VAL A 282 -9.52 6.09 -5.33
N SER A 283 -8.81 6.96 -4.61
CA SER A 283 -7.36 7.14 -4.73
C SER A 283 -6.59 5.83 -4.49
N VAL A 284 -6.89 5.12 -3.40
CA VAL A 284 -6.25 3.84 -3.08
C VAL A 284 -6.53 2.79 -4.15
N ARG A 285 -7.77 2.68 -4.65
CA ARG A 285 -8.13 1.74 -5.72
C ARG A 285 -7.43 2.05 -7.03
N GLN A 286 -7.31 3.33 -7.40
CA GLN A 286 -6.54 3.77 -8.56
C GLN A 286 -5.07 3.32 -8.46
N THR A 287 -4.46 3.46 -7.28
CA THR A 287 -3.08 2.99 -7.05
C THR A 287 -2.96 1.47 -7.17
N ILE A 288 -3.96 0.71 -6.69
CA ILE A 288 -3.97 -0.76 -6.81
C ILE A 288 -4.03 -1.19 -8.30
N VAL A 289 -4.90 -0.57 -9.09
CA VAL A 289 -5.02 -0.87 -10.53
C VAL A 289 -3.71 -0.54 -11.26
N SER A 290 -3.10 0.60 -10.94
CA SER A 290 -1.79 0.97 -11.49
C SER A 290 -0.71 -0.07 -11.12
N ASN A 291 -0.67 -0.51 -9.87
CA ASN A 291 0.28 -1.54 -9.42
C ASN A 291 0.06 -2.89 -10.11
N ALA A 292 -1.18 -3.26 -10.42
CA ALA A 292 -1.51 -4.49 -11.16
C ALA A 292 -0.82 -4.51 -12.54
N SER A 293 -0.86 -3.39 -13.27
CA SER A 293 -0.18 -3.27 -14.57
C SER A 293 1.33 -3.53 -14.47
N VAL A 294 1.99 -2.98 -13.44
CA VAL A 294 3.45 -3.10 -13.30
C VAL A 294 3.86 -4.49 -12.81
N ALA A 295 3.10 -5.06 -11.88
CA ALA A 295 3.25 -6.45 -11.45
C ALA A 295 3.16 -7.41 -12.64
N MET A 296 2.12 -7.26 -13.47
CA MET A 296 1.94 -8.06 -14.68
C MET A 296 3.08 -7.86 -15.68
N ALA A 297 3.49 -6.61 -15.92
CA ALA A 297 4.60 -6.30 -16.83
C ALA A 297 5.93 -6.90 -16.37
N ARG A 298 6.21 -6.93 -15.06
CA ARG A 298 7.42 -7.57 -14.51
C ARG A 298 7.44 -9.07 -14.82
N ALA A 299 6.32 -9.77 -14.57
CA ALA A 299 6.20 -11.20 -14.85
C ALA A 299 6.31 -11.48 -16.36
N ALA A 300 5.55 -10.75 -17.18
CA ALA A 300 5.59 -10.89 -18.64
C ALA A 300 6.97 -10.55 -19.22
N CYS A 301 7.69 -9.56 -18.67
CA CYS A 301 9.05 -9.23 -19.09
C CYS A 301 10.02 -10.40 -18.86
N ILE A 302 9.94 -11.07 -17.71
CA ILE A 302 10.78 -12.24 -17.41
C ILE A 302 10.44 -13.38 -18.37
N ALA A 303 9.15 -13.74 -18.47
CA ALA A 303 8.70 -14.85 -19.32
C ALA A 303 9.02 -14.60 -20.81
N THR A 304 8.86 -13.37 -21.31
CA THR A 304 9.19 -13.00 -22.70
C THR A 304 10.67 -13.17 -22.98
N ARG A 305 11.53 -12.60 -22.11
CA ARG A 305 12.99 -12.72 -22.30
C ARG A 305 13.46 -14.16 -22.20
N TYR A 306 12.98 -14.91 -21.20
CA TYR A 306 13.37 -16.31 -21.04
C TYR A 306 12.87 -17.17 -22.21
N SER A 307 11.65 -16.94 -22.70
CA SER A 307 11.09 -17.67 -23.85
C SER A 307 11.86 -17.41 -25.15
N ALA A 308 12.46 -16.23 -25.28
CA ALA A 308 13.32 -15.90 -26.41
C ALA A 308 14.73 -16.50 -26.28
N VAL A 309 15.21 -16.82 -25.07
CA VAL A 309 16.50 -17.48 -24.87
C VAL A 309 16.36 -19.00 -24.93
N ARG A 310 15.32 -19.55 -24.29
CA ARG A 310 15.12 -20.99 -24.18
C ARG A 310 14.78 -21.59 -25.54
N ARG A 311 15.57 -22.56 -25.94
CA ARG A 311 15.30 -23.43 -27.09
C ARG A 311 14.90 -24.82 -26.59
N GLN A 312 13.88 -25.40 -27.19
CA GLN A 312 13.45 -26.77 -26.88
C GLN A 312 12.65 -27.34 -28.06
N PHE A 313 12.99 -28.56 -28.50
CA PHE A 313 12.38 -29.26 -29.64
C PHE A 313 12.63 -28.55 -30.99
N GLY A 314 11.97 -29.02 -32.05
CA GLY A 314 11.99 -28.39 -33.38
C GLY A 314 13.32 -28.47 -34.13
N SER A 315 14.33 -29.15 -33.57
CA SER A 315 15.56 -29.47 -34.28
C SER A 315 15.27 -30.42 -35.44
N GLN A 316 15.73 -30.05 -36.64
CA GLN A 316 15.79 -30.95 -37.79
C GLN A 316 17.25 -31.38 -37.98
N ASN A 317 17.49 -32.69 -38.10
CA ASN A 317 18.81 -33.28 -38.38
C ASN A 317 19.94 -32.84 -37.42
N GLY A 318 19.64 -32.62 -36.13
CA GLY A 318 20.65 -32.19 -35.14
C GLY A 318 21.03 -30.71 -35.21
N GLY A 319 20.26 -29.90 -35.95
CA GLY A 319 20.41 -28.44 -35.99
C GLY A 319 19.96 -27.75 -34.71
N ILE A 320 20.04 -26.42 -34.72
CA ILE A 320 19.65 -25.56 -33.59
C ILE A 320 18.15 -25.74 -33.29
N GLU A 321 17.82 -26.02 -32.03
CA GLU A 321 16.45 -26.13 -31.55
C GLU A 321 15.67 -24.79 -31.67
N THR A 322 14.35 -24.87 -31.82
CA THR A 322 13.48 -23.70 -31.96
C THR A 322 13.35 -22.94 -30.63
N GLN A 323 13.32 -21.60 -30.67
CA GLN A 323 13.02 -20.79 -29.47
C GLN A 323 11.59 -21.06 -29.02
N VAL A 324 11.36 -21.25 -27.72
CA VAL A 324 10.04 -21.63 -27.25
C VAL A 324 8.98 -20.54 -27.49
N ILE A 325 9.39 -19.27 -27.62
CA ILE A 325 8.50 -18.16 -27.98
C ILE A 325 7.90 -18.27 -29.39
N ASP A 326 8.48 -19.10 -30.28
CA ASP A 326 7.98 -19.27 -31.65
C ASP A 326 6.77 -20.22 -31.72
N TYR A 327 6.52 -21.00 -30.67
CA TYR A 327 5.36 -21.89 -30.61
C TYR A 327 4.07 -21.13 -30.31
N LYS A 328 3.01 -21.43 -31.09
CA LYS A 328 1.70 -20.79 -30.94
C LYS A 328 1.08 -20.99 -29.55
N THR A 329 1.34 -22.12 -28.91
CA THR A 329 0.91 -22.39 -27.53
C THR A 329 1.58 -21.43 -26.54
N GLN A 330 2.88 -21.15 -26.70
CA GLN A 330 3.60 -20.19 -25.87
C GLN A 330 3.11 -18.76 -26.11
N GLN A 331 2.92 -18.38 -27.38
CA GLN A 331 2.39 -17.08 -27.78
C GLN A 331 0.97 -16.84 -27.21
N ASN A 332 0.07 -17.81 -27.34
CA ASN A 332 -1.29 -17.73 -26.84
C ASN A 332 -1.37 -17.59 -25.31
N ARG A 333 -0.39 -18.11 -24.58
CA ARG A 333 -0.33 -17.97 -23.12
C ARG A 333 0.28 -16.63 -22.69
N LEU A 334 1.31 -16.16 -23.39
CA LEU A 334 2.12 -15.01 -22.97
C LEU A 334 1.66 -13.68 -23.56
N PHE A 335 1.35 -13.62 -24.85
CA PHE A 335 1.05 -12.35 -25.51
C PHE A 335 -0.25 -11.68 -25.01
N PRO A 336 -1.32 -12.42 -24.67
CA PRO A 336 -2.48 -11.80 -24.00
C PRO A 336 -2.13 -11.15 -22.66
N LEU A 337 -1.15 -11.68 -21.92
CA LEU A 337 -0.70 -11.10 -20.65
C LEU A 337 0.12 -9.83 -20.88
N LEU A 338 0.99 -9.83 -21.91
CA LEU A 338 1.70 -8.62 -22.32
C LEU A 338 0.72 -7.51 -22.76
N ALA A 339 -0.29 -7.86 -23.57
CA ALA A 339 -1.33 -6.93 -23.98
C ALA A 339 -2.13 -6.40 -22.77
N SER A 340 -2.49 -7.29 -21.84
CA SER A 340 -3.21 -6.94 -20.62
C SER A 340 -2.40 -5.99 -19.73
N ALA A 341 -1.07 -6.13 -19.68
CA ALA A 341 -0.22 -5.21 -18.91
C ALA A 341 -0.34 -3.76 -19.41
N TYR A 342 -0.35 -3.54 -20.73
CA TYR A 342 -0.59 -2.22 -21.33
C TYR A 342 -2.03 -1.76 -21.16
N ALA A 343 -3.02 -2.63 -21.35
CA ALA A 343 -4.43 -2.29 -21.13
C ALA A 343 -4.66 -1.81 -19.68
N PHE A 344 -4.07 -2.50 -18.71
CA PHE A 344 -4.16 -2.14 -17.29
C PHE A 344 -3.39 -0.86 -16.98
N ARG A 345 -2.30 -0.59 -17.71
CA ARG A 345 -1.56 0.67 -17.59
C ARG A 345 -2.44 1.85 -18.04
N PHE A 346 -3.08 1.74 -19.19
CA PHE A 346 -3.94 2.81 -19.74
C PHE A 346 -5.21 3.03 -18.91
N VAL A 347 -5.87 1.96 -18.45
CA VAL A 347 -7.05 2.14 -17.55
C VAL A 347 -6.64 2.72 -16.19
N GLY A 348 -5.41 2.49 -15.73
CA GLY A 348 -4.84 3.13 -14.54
C GLY A 348 -4.64 4.64 -14.69
N GLU A 349 -4.21 5.09 -15.88
CA GLU A 349 -4.11 6.52 -16.22
C GLU A 349 -5.51 7.16 -16.35
N TRP A 350 -6.47 6.47 -16.96
CA TRP A 350 -7.86 6.93 -16.96
C TRP A 350 -8.44 7.06 -15.54
N LEU A 351 -8.16 6.11 -14.65
CA LEU A 351 -8.58 6.20 -13.25
C LEU A 351 -7.92 7.37 -12.49
N LYS A 352 -6.71 7.79 -12.91
CA LYS A 352 -6.05 8.99 -12.35
C LYS A 352 -6.82 10.26 -12.77
N TRP A 353 -7.25 10.33 -14.02
CA TRP A 353 -8.16 11.39 -14.48
C TRP A 353 -9.48 11.35 -13.70
N LEU A 354 -10.12 10.19 -13.56
CA LEU A 354 -11.39 10.04 -12.83
C LEU A 354 -11.26 10.47 -11.36
N TYR A 355 -10.16 10.12 -10.69
CA TYR A 355 -9.89 10.57 -9.34
C TYR A 355 -9.83 12.11 -9.25
N THR A 356 -9.20 12.76 -10.23
CA THR A 356 -9.09 14.22 -10.29
C THR A 356 -10.47 14.87 -10.51
N ASP A 357 -11.24 14.36 -11.48
CA ASP A 357 -12.61 14.84 -11.76
C ASP A 357 -13.53 14.69 -10.54
N VAL A 358 -13.55 13.50 -9.93
CA VAL A 358 -14.37 13.23 -8.74
C VAL A 358 -13.95 14.11 -7.57
N THR A 359 -12.64 14.33 -7.36
CA THR A 359 -12.17 15.20 -6.27
C THR A 359 -12.64 16.65 -6.46
N GLN A 360 -12.51 17.19 -7.67
CA GLN A 360 -12.98 18.55 -8.00
C GLN A 360 -14.50 18.69 -7.81
N ARG A 361 -15.28 17.70 -8.26
CA ARG A 361 -16.75 17.68 -8.05
C ARG A 361 -17.12 17.61 -6.58
N LEU A 362 -16.45 16.76 -5.81
CA LEU A 362 -16.68 16.62 -4.38
C LEU A 362 -16.40 17.92 -3.61
N GLU A 363 -15.36 18.67 -3.98
CA GLU A 363 -15.09 20.00 -3.42
C GLU A 363 -16.20 21.01 -3.74
N ALA A 364 -16.80 20.91 -4.93
CA ALA A 364 -17.98 21.68 -5.33
C ALA A 364 -19.31 21.12 -4.77
N SER A 365 -19.26 20.11 -3.90
CA SER A 365 -20.44 19.39 -3.38
C SER A 365 -21.35 18.78 -4.47
N ASP A 366 -20.77 18.45 -5.63
CA ASP A 366 -21.40 17.65 -6.67
C ASP A 366 -21.10 16.16 -6.42
N PHE A 367 -22.15 15.38 -6.16
CA PHE A 367 -22.07 13.95 -5.86
C PHE A 367 -22.64 13.07 -6.99
N ALA A 368 -23.04 13.66 -8.13
CA ALA A 368 -23.80 12.96 -9.16
C ALA A 368 -23.05 11.75 -9.75
N THR A 369 -21.73 11.88 -9.94
CA THR A 369 -20.87 10.82 -10.52
C THR A 369 -20.31 9.86 -9.48
N LEU A 370 -20.54 10.09 -8.19
CA LEU A 370 -19.96 9.29 -7.12
C LEU A 370 -20.38 7.80 -7.14
N PRO A 371 -21.66 7.45 -7.42
CA PRO A 371 -22.07 6.05 -7.53
C PRO A 371 -21.33 5.31 -8.64
N GLU A 372 -21.19 5.94 -9.82
CA GLU A 372 -20.45 5.38 -10.96
C GLU A 372 -18.97 5.23 -10.62
N ALA A 373 -18.33 6.29 -10.11
CA ALA A 373 -16.92 6.26 -9.73
C ALA A 373 -16.64 5.15 -8.70
N HIS A 374 -17.54 4.95 -7.75
CA HIS A 374 -17.43 3.86 -6.78
C HIS A 374 -17.49 2.48 -7.45
N ALA A 375 -18.47 2.26 -8.33
CA ALA A 375 -18.67 1.00 -9.04
C ALA A 375 -17.49 0.68 -9.97
N CYS A 376 -17.07 1.64 -10.80
CA CYS A 376 -15.95 1.49 -11.73
C CYS A 376 -14.64 1.16 -10.99
N THR A 377 -14.31 1.93 -9.95
CA THR A 377 -13.07 1.70 -9.19
C THR A 377 -13.07 0.36 -8.44
N ALA A 378 -14.22 -0.09 -7.93
CA ALA A 378 -14.36 -1.40 -7.30
C ALA A 378 -14.16 -2.54 -8.31
N GLY A 379 -14.89 -2.47 -9.44
CA GLY A 379 -14.86 -3.48 -10.49
C GLY A 379 -13.48 -3.61 -11.13
N LEU A 380 -12.86 -2.48 -11.50
CA LEU A 380 -11.53 -2.46 -12.10
C LEU A 380 -10.46 -2.96 -11.12
N LYS A 381 -10.54 -2.60 -9.83
CA LYS A 381 -9.66 -3.18 -8.80
C LYS A 381 -9.79 -4.69 -8.78
N SER A 382 -11.02 -5.22 -8.75
CA SER A 382 -11.27 -6.67 -8.71
C SER A 382 -10.70 -7.37 -9.95
N MET A 383 -11.12 -6.92 -11.13
CA MET A 383 -10.73 -7.52 -12.40
C MET A 383 -9.22 -7.52 -12.62
N THR A 384 -8.56 -6.37 -12.44
CA THR A 384 -7.12 -6.25 -12.72
C THR A 384 -6.28 -7.04 -11.73
N THR A 385 -6.64 -7.07 -10.45
CA THR A 385 -5.90 -7.85 -9.44
C THR A 385 -6.08 -9.36 -9.66
N SER A 386 -7.28 -9.83 -9.99
CA SER A 386 -7.53 -11.25 -10.32
C SER A 386 -6.74 -11.69 -11.55
N ALA A 387 -6.83 -10.93 -12.66
CA ALA A 387 -6.10 -11.26 -13.88
C ALA A 387 -4.57 -11.24 -13.70
N THR A 388 -4.06 -10.28 -12.91
CA THR A 388 -2.62 -10.20 -12.58
C THR A 388 -2.18 -11.38 -11.73
N SER A 389 -3.00 -11.84 -10.77
CA SER A 389 -2.68 -13.03 -9.98
C SER A 389 -2.56 -14.28 -10.85
N VAL A 390 -3.44 -14.45 -11.85
CA VAL A 390 -3.38 -15.57 -12.80
C VAL A 390 -2.12 -15.47 -13.66
N CYS A 391 -1.72 -14.27 -14.07
CA CYS A 391 -0.49 -14.05 -14.84
C CYS A 391 0.75 -14.64 -14.14
N PHE A 392 0.86 -14.52 -12.82
CA PHE A 392 1.98 -15.07 -12.06
C PHE A 392 2.06 -16.60 -12.07
N GLY A 393 0.94 -17.31 -12.23
CA GLY A 393 0.95 -18.77 -12.37
C GLY A 393 1.25 -19.23 -13.81
N LEU A 394 1.09 -18.34 -14.79
CA LEU A 394 1.27 -18.65 -16.21
C LEU A 394 2.65 -18.29 -16.75
N CYS A 395 3.21 -17.16 -16.28
CA CYS A 395 4.59 -16.73 -16.55
C CYS A 395 5.57 -17.56 -15.73
#